data_AF-A0A949USI1-F1
#
_entry.id   AF-A0A949USI1-F1
#
_cell.length_a   1.000
_cell.length_b   1.000
_cell.length_c   1.000
_cell.angle_alpha   90.00
_cell.angle_beta   90.00
_cell.angle_gamma   90.00
#
_symmetry.space_group_name_H-M   'P 1'
#
loop_
_entity.id
_entity.type
_entity.pdbx_description
1 polymer ?
#
loop_
_entity_poly.entity_id
_entity_poly.type
_entity_poly.pdbx_seq_one_letter_code
_entity_poly.pdbx_strand_id
1 'polypeptide(L)'
;STSALVLSSTNSNRENIYIQQPPISSSGYSSQAMNPHFPHTVRKTETKDCQDCHVSDTNDNNAIMSQLLMFGTNYINFVGKYAWLGSGDAVNAVDVTEWEEPQAVRGSYLQQYAYPDFYQAHLDKGGELTAHTHSAGEVGCLQMRGEYLFAAEGKKGFRIYDIASIDNKGVSERIITAPFSPLGQDAHIDSKDASCMTMPSMTQPIAYERNDSELMRVTNKETPMHPIHKYAFITDREEGLILVDINTFADGEPRNNHLERALTWNPSGLLNGANHITMGGYYAYITSSIGLVVVNLNNPLEPKVESLVSVKDARATALQFRYLYITTADGVEVIDVTNPKKPLLLPNKIELADAQRVYLARTYAYVAAGKDGLVILDIEQADQPKVYQTFNADGEIKDARDVIVATTNASLFAYVADGVGGLKVIQLTSPDIQPKFYGFSPEPNPHLIAHYQTSKPALSLSRGLARDRGVDETGEQISVFGRLGSRPLNLEEMKRMYLDPQGQPWTVPVDSSTLKRTDGYKSGHKTDYKHSYE
;
A
#
# COMPACT_ATOMS: atom_id res chain seq x y z
N SER A 1 18.18 4.64 -3.93
CA SER A 1 17.60 4.11 -5.19
C SER A 1 16.90 2.81 -4.86
N THR A 2 15.73 2.58 -5.44
CA THR A 2 14.93 1.37 -5.22
C THR A 2 14.78 0.67 -6.56
N SER A 3 15.08 -0.62 -6.63
CA SER A 3 14.88 -1.42 -7.84
C SER A 3 13.99 -2.59 -7.49
N ALA A 4 12.92 -2.79 -8.24
CA ALA A 4 12.01 -3.91 -8.06
C ALA A 4 12.03 -4.75 -9.33
N LEU A 5 12.27 -6.05 -9.20
CA LEU A 5 12.15 -6.99 -10.30
C LEU A 5 10.71 -7.48 -10.36
N VAL A 6 10.11 -7.42 -11.54
CA VAL A 6 8.75 -7.89 -11.80
C VAL A 6 8.81 -8.65 -13.12
N LEU A 7 8.36 -9.92 -13.12
CA LEU A 7 8.55 -10.83 -14.25
C LEU A 7 7.22 -11.12 -14.95
N SER A 8 7.25 -11.06 -16.27
CA SER A 8 6.16 -11.49 -17.16
C SER A 8 6.73 -12.42 -18.24
N SER A 9 5.94 -13.39 -18.70
CA SER A 9 6.41 -14.34 -19.74
C SER A 9 5.29 -14.76 -20.68
N THR A 10 5.65 -15.01 -21.93
CA THR A 10 4.79 -15.57 -22.98
C THR A 10 5.33 -16.90 -23.49
N ASN A 11 4.45 -17.83 -23.84
CA ASN A 11 4.85 -19.08 -24.48
C ASN A 11 4.99 -18.94 -26.01
N SER A 12 5.36 -20.05 -26.66
CA SER A 12 5.47 -20.15 -28.13
C SER A 12 4.17 -19.81 -28.88
N ASN A 13 3.02 -19.95 -28.22
CA ASN A 13 1.70 -19.64 -28.77
C ASN A 13 1.30 -18.17 -28.53
N ARG A 14 2.19 -17.35 -27.96
CA ARG A 14 1.94 -15.96 -27.54
C ARG A 14 0.82 -15.85 -26.50
N GLU A 15 0.68 -16.87 -25.66
CA GLU A 15 -0.18 -16.82 -24.48
C GLU A 15 0.63 -16.28 -23.32
N ASN A 16 0.03 -15.39 -22.54
CA ASN A 16 0.64 -14.86 -21.33
C ASN A 16 0.53 -15.93 -20.24
N ILE A 17 1.65 -16.40 -19.72
CA ILE A 17 1.67 -17.49 -18.73
C ILE A 17 1.82 -16.92 -17.32
N TYR A 18 2.71 -15.94 -17.15
CA TYR A 18 2.95 -15.24 -15.89
C TYR A 18 2.89 -13.75 -16.14
N ILE A 19 2.19 -13.03 -15.27
CA ILE A 19 2.00 -11.59 -15.38
C ILE A 19 2.47 -10.92 -14.12
N GLN A 20 3.48 -10.09 -14.28
CA GLN A 20 3.94 -9.13 -13.29
C GLN A 20 4.15 -9.71 -11.90
N GLN A 21 4.83 -10.85 -11.87
CA GLN A 21 5.12 -11.61 -10.67
C GLN A 21 6.45 -11.13 -10.07
N PRO A 22 6.44 -10.46 -8.89
CA PRO A 22 7.67 -10.18 -8.17
C PRO A 22 8.26 -11.47 -7.59
N PRO A 23 9.51 -11.83 -7.91
CA PRO A 23 10.13 -13.02 -7.32
C PRO A 23 10.53 -12.80 -5.84
N ILE A 24 10.90 -13.89 -5.19
CA ILE A 24 11.49 -13.93 -3.85
C ILE A 24 13.00 -14.19 -3.98
N SER A 25 13.82 -13.45 -3.24
CA SER A 25 15.27 -13.62 -3.25
C SER A 25 15.70 -14.98 -2.70
N SER A 26 16.95 -15.36 -2.93
CA SER A 26 17.53 -16.57 -2.34
C SER A 26 17.56 -16.52 -0.80
N SER A 27 17.67 -15.32 -0.21
CA SER A 27 17.64 -15.12 1.24
C SER A 27 16.22 -15.04 1.82
N GLY A 28 15.19 -15.16 0.98
CA GLY A 28 13.78 -15.17 1.37
C GLY A 28 13.12 -13.79 1.42
N TYR A 29 13.87 -12.70 1.24
CA TYR A 29 13.32 -11.35 1.17
C TYR A 29 12.65 -11.08 -0.17
N SER A 30 11.90 -9.98 -0.25
CA SER A 30 11.36 -9.51 -1.52
C SER A 30 12.49 -9.24 -2.51
N SER A 31 12.27 -9.53 -3.79
CA SER A 31 13.23 -9.25 -4.88
C SER A 31 13.53 -7.75 -5.08
N GLN A 32 12.89 -6.89 -4.30
CA GLN A 32 13.23 -5.48 -4.23
C GLN A 32 14.61 -5.29 -3.63
N ALA A 33 15.45 -4.56 -4.34
CA ALA A 33 16.77 -4.17 -3.90
C ALA A 33 16.73 -2.70 -3.47
N MET A 34 17.07 -2.47 -2.21
CA MET A 34 17.30 -1.14 -1.67
C MET A 34 18.79 -0.85 -1.74
N ASN A 35 19.15 0.10 -2.61
CA ASN A 35 20.53 0.57 -2.69
C ASN A 35 20.63 1.95 -2.00
N PRO A 36 21.34 2.05 -0.86
CA PRO A 36 21.67 3.33 -0.24
C PRO A 36 22.75 4.02 -1.09
N HIS A 37 22.38 4.47 -2.28
CA HIS A 37 23.26 5.31 -3.09
C HIS A 37 23.24 6.72 -2.51
N PHE A 38 24.43 7.25 -2.20
CA PHE A 38 24.61 8.68 -2.02
C PHE A 38 24.19 9.39 -3.32
N PRO A 39 23.44 10.51 -3.27
CA PRO A 39 23.20 11.30 -4.47
C PRO A 39 24.56 11.72 -5.06
N HIS A 40 24.83 11.29 -6.30
CA HIS A 40 26.10 11.51 -7.01
C HIS A 40 26.31 12.96 -7.46
N THR A 41 25.35 13.84 -7.19
CA THR A 41 25.41 15.27 -7.50
C THR A 41 25.43 16.06 -6.19
N VAL A 42 26.60 16.19 -5.58
CA VAL A 42 26.82 17.11 -4.45
C VAL A 42 27.03 18.53 -5.00
N ARG A 43 25.95 19.18 -5.44
CA ARG A 43 26.04 20.62 -5.74
C ARG A 43 25.89 21.39 -4.44
N LYS A 44 26.63 22.50 -4.30
CA LYS A 44 26.56 23.38 -3.12
C LYS A 44 25.15 23.85 -2.76
N THR A 45 24.23 23.82 -3.74
CA THR A 45 22.84 24.25 -3.63
C THR A 45 21.82 23.10 -3.53
N GLU A 46 22.25 21.83 -3.55
CA GLU A 46 21.38 20.64 -3.54
C GLU A 46 21.78 19.66 -2.42
N THR A 47 22.60 20.11 -1.47
CA THR A 47 22.98 19.34 -0.28
C THR A 47 21.75 19.06 0.58
N LYS A 48 21.66 17.83 1.12
CA LYS A 48 20.67 17.51 2.15
C LYS A 48 20.85 18.41 3.36
N ASP A 49 19.76 18.99 3.83
CA ASP A 49 19.72 19.87 4.98
C ASP A 49 19.37 19.07 6.26
N CYS A 50 19.42 19.71 7.43
CA CYS A 50 19.16 19.01 8.70
C CYS A 50 17.76 18.38 8.75
N GLN A 51 16.77 19.00 8.10
CA GLN A 51 15.39 18.51 8.00
C GLN A 51 15.23 17.30 7.09
N ASP A 52 16.21 16.98 6.24
CA ASP A 52 16.17 15.75 5.44
C ASP A 52 16.56 14.50 6.26
N CYS A 53 17.11 14.72 7.47
CA CYS A 53 17.65 13.69 8.36
C CYS A 53 17.02 13.68 9.76
N HIS A 54 16.43 14.81 10.19
CA HIS A 54 15.83 14.99 11.52
C HIS A 54 14.43 15.58 11.40
N VAL A 55 13.59 15.32 12.40
CA VAL A 55 12.23 15.87 12.45
C VAL A 55 12.28 17.41 12.49
N SER A 56 11.46 18.06 11.67
CA SER A 56 11.33 19.51 11.62
C SER A 56 10.57 20.05 12.84
N ASP A 57 10.94 21.22 13.34
CA ASP A 57 10.20 21.89 14.43
C ASP A 57 8.80 22.36 14.03
N THR A 58 8.54 22.47 12.73
CA THR A 58 7.20 22.72 12.16
C THR A 58 6.45 21.43 11.81
N ASN A 59 7.04 20.26 12.05
CA ASN A 59 6.42 18.94 11.86
C ASN A 59 5.93 18.68 10.41
N ASP A 60 6.57 19.28 9.41
CA ASP A 60 6.21 19.24 7.99
C ASP A 60 6.90 18.12 7.19
N ASN A 61 7.86 17.40 7.78
CA ASN A 61 8.75 16.48 7.07
C ASN A 61 8.52 14.99 7.38
N ASN A 62 7.37 14.61 7.93
CA ASN A 62 7.09 13.21 8.31
C ASN A 62 7.14 12.23 7.11
N ALA A 63 6.69 12.66 5.93
CA ALA A 63 6.79 11.87 4.70
C ALA A 63 8.25 11.66 4.27
N ILE A 64 9.10 12.67 4.44
CA ILE A 64 10.55 12.59 4.16
C ILE A 64 11.21 11.63 5.14
N MET A 65 10.89 11.73 6.43
CA MET A 65 11.39 10.80 7.46
C MET A 65 10.93 9.35 7.20
N SER A 66 9.69 9.14 6.76
CA SER A 66 9.19 7.81 6.35
C SER A 66 10.03 7.21 5.24
N GLN A 67 10.41 8.03 4.24
CA GLN A 67 11.27 7.60 3.14
C GLN A 67 12.71 7.35 3.60
N LEU A 68 13.26 8.22 4.45
CA LEU A 68 14.61 8.10 5.00
C LEU A 68 14.79 6.79 5.78
N LEU A 69 13.80 6.45 6.60
CA LEU A 69 13.77 5.23 7.40
C LEU A 69 13.30 4.00 6.62
N MET A 70 13.00 4.14 5.32
CA MET A 70 12.58 3.05 4.43
C MET A 70 11.25 2.37 4.79
N PHE A 71 10.38 3.04 5.55
CA PHE A 71 9.00 2.59 5.83
C PHE A 71 8.08 2.67 4.60
N GLY A 72 8.56 3.36 3.55
CA GLY A 72 7.81 3.65 2.34
C GLY A 72 6.88 4.85 2.52
N THR A 73 6.58 5.51 1.42
CA THR A 73 5.63 6.61 1.34
C THR A 73 4.38 6.22 0.54
N ASN A 74 4.29 4.97 0.11
CA ASN A 74 3.22 4.38 -0.71
C ASN A 74 2.99 5.05 -2.09
N TYR A 75 3.77 6.07 -2.44
CA TYR A 75 3.56 6.85 -3.64
C TYR A 75 3.97 6.10 -4.91
N ILE A 76 5.09 5.38 -4.86
CA ILE A 76 5.59 4.61 -6.02
C ILE A 76 5.06 3.17 -6.05
N ASN A 77 3.99 2.88 -5.31
CA ASN A 77 3.37 1.56 -5.32
C ASN A 77 2.88 1.21 -6.71
N PHE A 78 2.86 -0.09 -7.03
CA PHE A 78 2.57 -0.58 -8.37
C PHE A 78 1.41 -1.55 -8.36
N VAL A 79 0.25 -1.15 -8.89
CA VAL A 79 -0.94 -2.02 -9.00
C VAL A 79 -0.75 -3.09 -10.07
N GLY A 80 -0.04 -2.75 -11.16
CA GLY A 80 0.14 -3.65 -12.30
C GLY A 80 -0.99 -3.55 -13.32
N LYS A 81 -1.09 -4.58 -14.17
CA LYS A 81 -2.07 -4.68 -15.26
C LYS A 81 -3.50 -4.86 -14.74
N TYR A 82 -3.65 -5.60 -13.64
CA TYR A 82 -4.95 -5.87 -13.04
C TYR A 82 -5.13 -5.14 -11.73
N ALA A 83 -6.14 -4.27 -11.66
CA ALA A 83 -6.64 -3.76 -10.40
C ALA A 83 -7.63 -4.79 -9.83
N TRP A 84 -7.28 -5.35 -8.67
CA TRP A 84 -8.12 -6.33 -8.01
C TRP A 84 -9.16 -5.63 -7.13
N LEU A 85 -10.43 -5.90 -7.43
CA LEU A 85 -11.59 -5.29 -6.80
C LEU A 85 -12.46 -6.36 -6.13
N GLY A 86 -12.71 -6.17 -4.84
CA GLY A 86 -13.68 -6.92 -4.06
C GLY A 86 -15.06 -6.29 -4.15
N SER A 87 -16.06 -7.09 -4.46
CA SER A 87 -17.47 -6.71 -4.48
C SER A 87 -18.29 -7.58 -3.54
N GLY A 88 -19.57 -7.24 -3.36
CA GLY A 88 -20.46 -7.96 -2.45
C GLY A 88 -20.68 -9.45 -2.76
N ASP A 89 -20.30 -9.94 -3.94
CA ASP A 89 -20.46 -11.36 -4.32
C ASP A 89 -19.33 -11.91 -5.21
N ALA A 90 -18.26 -11.13 -5.43
CA ALA A 90 -17.22 -11.50 -6.39
C ALA A 90 -15.89 -10.79 -6.16
N VAL A 91 -14.83 -11.44 -6.63
CA VAL A 91 -13.52 -10.85 -6.89
C VAL A 91 -13.41 -10.54 -8.38
N ASN A 92 -13.00 -9.33 -8.72
CA ASN A 92 -12.86 -8.85 -10.09
C ASN A 92 -11.41 -8.45 -10.36
N ALA A 93 -10.82 -8.98 -11.43
CA ALA A 93 -9.54 -8.56 -11.98
C ALA A 93 -9.79 -7.59 -13.13
N VAL A 94 -9.75 -6.28 -12.87
CA VAL A 94 -10.04 -5.26 -13.90
C VAL A 94 -8.77 -4.94 -14.67
N ASP A 95 -8.79 -5.10 -16.01
CA ASP A 95 -7.67 -4.79 -16.90
C ASP A 95 -7.52 -3.26 -17.05
N VAL A 96 -6.55 -2.68 -16.34
CA VAL A 96 -6.37 -1.22 -16.24
C VAL A 96 -5.24 -0.69 -17.12
N THR A 97 -4.36 -1.54 -17.65
CA THR A 97 -3.24 -1.10 -18.50
C THR A 97 -3.15 -1.85 -19.82
N GLU A 98 -2.39 -1.31 -20.76
CA GLU A 98 -1.95 -2.10 -21.91
C GLU A 98 -0.96 -3.21 -21.49
N TRP A 99 -0.84 -4.22 -22.34
CA TRP A 99 0.15 -5.29 -22.17
C TRP A 99 1.54 -4.89 -22.67
N GLU A 100 1.61 -4.13 -23.75
CA GLU A 100 2.87 -3.75 -24.38
C GLU A 100 3.59 -2.64 -23.60
N GLU A 101 4.92 -2.62 -23.72
CA GLU A 101 5.75 -1.56 -23.14
C GLU A 101 5.88 -0.38 -24.11
N PRO A 102 5.73 0.88 -23.64
CA PRO A 102 5.57 1.28 -22.24
C PRO A 102 4.18 0.98 -21.69
N GLN A 103 4.10 0.28 -20.56
CA GLN A 103 2.82 -0.09 -19.98
C GLN A 103 2.01 1.14 -19.55
N ALA A 104 1.05 1.53 -20.38
CA ALA A 104 0.22 2.71 -20.18
C ALA A 104 -1.13 2.34 -19.56
N VAL A 105 -1.59 3.12 -18.59
CA VAL A 105 -2.95 3.01 -18.03
C VAL A 105 -3.95 3.41 -19.11
N ARG A 106 -5.03 2.64 -19.29
CA ARG A 106 -6.06 2.93 -20.30
C ARG A 106 -6.77 4.25 -19.98
N GLY A 107 -6.92 5.11 -20.97
CA GLY A 107 -7.43 6.49 -20.86
C GLY A 107 -6.40 7.52 -20.37
N SER A 108 -5.16 7.12 -20.07
CA SER A 108 -4.16 8.04 -19.52
C SER A 108 -3.47 8.90 -20.58
N TYR A 109 -2.84 9.99 -20.11
CA TYR A 109 -1.95 10.82 -20.93
C TYR A 109 -0.92 9.98 -21.69
N LEU A 110 -0.26 9.03 -21.00
CA LEU A 110 0.77 8.21 -21.65
C LEU A 110 0.21 7.35 -22.79
N GLN A 111 -1.00 6.79 -22.62
CA GLN A 111 -1.62 5.95 -23.65
C GLN A 111 -1.95 6.77 -24.90
N GLN A 112 -2.40 8.03 -24.74
CA GLN A 112 -2.69 8.92 -25.87
C GLN A 112 -1.48 9.10 -26.80
N TYR A 113 -0.26 9.18 -26.25
CA TYR A 113 0.96 9.38 -27.05
C TYR A 113 1.62 8.08 -27.47
N ALA A 114 1.63 7.06 -26.62
CA ALA A 114 2.27 5.79 -26.92
C ALA A 114 1.41 4.91 -27.86
N TYR A 115 0.08 4.95 -27.70
CA TYR A 115 -0.89 4.09 -28.38
C TYR A 115 -2.14 4.89 -28.81
N PRO A 116 -2.02 5.83 -29.77
CA PRO A 116 -3.12 6.71 -30.16
C PRO A 116 -4.36 5.95 -30.66
N ASP A 117 -4.17 4.86 -31.39
CA ASP A 117 -5.28 4.04 -31.91
C ASP A 117 -6.04 3.34 -30.78
N PHE A 118 -5.34 2.81 -29.77
CA PHE A 118 -5.97 2.17 -28.60
C PHE A 118 -6.63 3.20 -27.68
N TYR A 119 -6.05 4.39 -27.57
CA TYR A 119 -6.66 5.50 -26.86
C TYR A 119 -7.98 5.92 -27.51
N GLN A 120 -8.03 6.05 -28.84
CA GLN A 120 -9.27 6.36 -29.53
C GLN A 120 -10.30 5.24 -29.35
N ALA A 121 -9.90 3.96 -29.45
CA ALA A 121 -10.80 2.84 -29.20
C ALA A 121 -11.36 2.79 -27.76
N HIS A 122 -10.58 3.25 -26.77
CA HIS A 122 -11.04 3.42 -25.38
C HIS A 122 -12.08 4.52 -25.26
N LEU A 123 -11.86 5.67 -25.92
CA LEU A 123 -12.83 6.76 -25.97
C LEU A 123 -14.13 6.36 -26.70
N ASP A 124 -14.02 5.61 -27.79
CA ASP A 124 -15.19 5.11 -28.55
C ASP A 124 -16.06 4.16 -27.72
N LYS A 125 -15.48 3.49 -26.71
CA LYS A 125 -16.18 2.67 -25.71
C LYS A 125 -16.66 3.47 -24.50
N GLY A 126 -16.55 4.80 -24.52
CA GLY A 126 -16.92 5.65 -23.39
C GLY A 126 -16.01 5.51 -22.17
N GLY A 127 -14.81 4.95 -22.33
CA GLY A 127 -13.86 4.74 -21.24
C GLY A 127 -14.13 3.51 -20.37
N GLU A 128 -14.96 2.57 -20.85
CA GLU A 128 -15.28 1.32 -20.16
C GLU A 128 -14.11 0.30 -20.24
N LEU A 129 -13.76 -0.27 -19.10
CA LEU A 129 -12.74 -1.31 -18.95
C LEU A 129 -13.38 -2.71 -18.95
N THR A 130 -12.54 -3.72 -19.11
CA THR A 130 -12.94 -5.14 -19.05
C THR A 130 -12.37 -5.81 -17.80
N ALA A 131 -13.07 -6.81 -17.27
CA ALA A 131 -12.59 -7.56 -16.12
C ALA A 131 -12.83 -9.07 -16.25
N HIS A 132 -12.08 -9.84 -15.45
CA HIS A 132 -12.38 -11.24 -15.17
C HIS A 132 -12.98 -11.35 -13.77
N THR A 133 -14.11 -12.04 -13.65
CA THR A 133 -14.87 -12.12 -12.40
C THR A 133 -14.92 -13.56 -11.91
N HIS A 134 -14.76 -13.74 -10.60
CA HIS A 134 -14.93 -15.01 -9.91
C HIS A 134 -15.88 -14.82 -8.73
N SER A 135 -16.84 -15.74 -8.56
CA SER A 135 -17.83 -15.64 -7.49
C SER A 135 -17.20 -15.89 -6.12
N ALA A 136 -17.40 -14.96 -5.20
CA ALA A 136 -16.86 -14.97 -3.85
C ALA A 136 -17.98 -14.65 -2.85
N GLY A 137 -17.65 -14.51 -1.56
CA GLY A 137 -18.54 -13.88 -0.57
C GLY A 137 -18.51 -12.35 -0.68
N GLU A 138 -18.90 -11.68 0.40
CA GLU A 138 -18.76 -10.24 0.52
C GLU A 138 -17.30 -9.91 0.77
N VAL A 139 -16.58 -9.41 -0.24
CA VAL A 139 -15.13 -9.20 -0.14
C VAL A 139 -14.84 -7.88 0.56
N GLY A 140 -14.63 -7.95 1.88
CA GLY A 140 -14.36 -6.80 2.73
C GLY A 140 -12.94 -6.26 2.57
N CYS A 141 -11.92 -7.12 2.45
CA CYS A 141 -10.56 -6.73 2.06
C CYS A 141 -9.93 -7.80 1.19
N LEU A 142 -9.03 -7.38 0.32
CA LEU A 142 -8.19 -8.27 -0.45
C LEU A 142 -6.77 -7.72 -0.57
N GLN A 143 -5.81 -8.61 -0.78
CA GLN A 143 -4.42 -8.26 -0.97
C GLN A 143 -3.75 -9.25 -1.91
N MET A 144 -3.19 -8.74 -3.01
CA MET A 144 -2.35 -9.51 -3.91
C MET A 144 -0.93 -9.60 -3.35
N ARG A 145 -0.35 -10.79 -3.38
CA ARG A 145 1.06 -11.03 -3.07
C ARG A 145 1.59 -12.15 -3.98
N GLY A 146 2.36 -11.74 -4.98
CA GLY A 146 2.86 -12.65 -6.00
C GLY A 146 1.70 -13.28 -6.78
N GLU A 147 1.71 -14.61 -6.83
CA GLU A 147 0.77 -15.40 -7.64
C GLU A 147 -0.56 -15.68 -6.93
N TYR A 148 -0.67 -15.25 -5.67
CA TYR A 148 -1.83 -15.48 -4.84
C TYR A 148 -2.54 -14.18 -4.49
N LEU A 149 -3.87 -14.26 -4.47
CA LEU A 149 -4.75 -13.22 -3.98
C LEU A 149 -5.44 -13.69 -2.71
N PHE A 150 -5.24 -12.94 -1.62
CA PHE A 150 -5.78 -13.24 -0.31
C PHE A 150 -7.04 -12.38 -0.11
N ALA A 151 -8.16 -12.98 0.30
CA ALA A 151 -9.44 -12.30 0.42
C ALA A 151 -10.17 -12.67 1.73
N ALA A 152 -10.73 -11.65 2.39
CA ALA A 152 -11.67 -11.80 3.50
C ALA A 152 -13.10 -11.64 2.95
N GLU A 153 -13.89 -12.71 3.01
CA GLU A 153 -15.19 -12.86 2.32
C GLU A 153 -16.41 -12.82 3.25
N GLY A 154 -16.30 -12.09 4.37
CA GLY A 154 -17.37 -11.99 5.36
C GLY A 154 -17.75 -13.35 5.90
N LYS A 155 -19.03 -13.71 5.74
CA LYS A 155 -19.59 -15.00 6.20
C LYS A 155 -19.05 -16.24 5.52
N LYS A 156 -18.40 -16.09 4.36
CA LYS A 156 -17.69 -17.22 3.75
C LYS A 156 -16.33 -17.43 4.40
N GLY A 157 -15.82 -16.52 5.23
CA GLY A 157 -14.52 -16.65 5.88
C GLY A 157 -13.37 -16.14 5.02
N PHE A 158 -12.19 -16.73 5.18
CA PHE A 158 -10.97 -16.30 4.50
C PHE A 158 -10.57 -17.28 3.40
N ARG A 159 -10.08 -16.77 2.27
CA ARG A 159 -9.69 -17.60 1.13
C ARG A 159 -8.48 -17.03 0.40
N ILE A 160 -7.66 -17.93 -0.15
CA ILE A 160 -6.56 -17.60 -1.06
C ILE A 160 -6.91 -18.15 -2.45
N TYR A 161 -6.81 -17.29 -3.45
CA TYR A 161 -7.01 -17.60 -4.86
C TYR A 161 -5.67 -17.63 -5.58
N ASP A 162 -5.49 -18.59 -6.48
CA ASP A 162 -4.39 -18.60 -7.45
C ASP A 162 -4.80 -17.75 -8.67
N ILE A 163 -3.97 -16.73 -8.94
CA ILE A 163 -4.17 -15.73 -9.99
C ILE A 163 -3.04 -15.76 -11.03
N ALA A 164 -2.13 -16.74 -10.98
CA ALA A 164 -0.97 -16.84 -11.87
C ALA A 164 -1.41 -16.87 -13.35
N SER A 165 -2.50 -17.58 -13.62
CA SER A 165 -3.01 -17.88 -14.96
C SER A 165 -4.09 -16.90 -15.46
N ILE A 166 -4.18 -15.68 -14.89
CA ILE A 166 -5.28 -14.74 -15.19
C ILE A 166 -5.42 -14.37 -16.68
N ASP A 167 -4.32 -14.35 -17.46
CA ASP A 167 -4.34 -14.18 -18.93
C ASP A 167 -4.07 -15.46 -19.73
N ASN A 168 -3.93 -16.59 -19.07
CA ASN A 168 -3.63 -17.82 -19.76
C ASN A 168 -4.88 -18.30 -20.52
N LYS A 169 -4.86 -18.20 -21.85
CA LYS A 169 -5.98 -18.62 -22.71
C LYS A 169 -6.26 -20.13 -22.63
N GLY A 170 -5.27 -20.93 -22.24
CA GLY A 170 -5.43 -22.36 -22.01
C GLY A 170 -6.15 -22.71 -20.71
N VAL A 171 -6.42 -21.72 -19.86
CA VAL A 171 -7.06 -21.92 -18.55
C VAL A 171 -8.47 -21.32 -18.59
N SER A 172 -9.47 -22.18 -18.36
CA SER A 172 -10.88 -21.79 -18.43
C SER A 172 -11.31 -20.96 -17.21
N GLU A 173 -10.88 -21.38 -16.02
CA GLU A 173 -11.12 -20.67 -14.77
C GLU A 173 -9.88 -19.84 -14.42
N ARG A 174 -9.94 -18.54 -14.68
CA ARG A 174 -8.77 -17.65 -14.61
C ARG A 174 -8.35 -17.26 -13.19
N ILE A 175 -9.29 -17.31 -12.24
CA ILE A 175 -9.07 -17.10 -10.81
C ILE A 175 -9.45 -18.42 -10.15
N ILE A 176 -8.45 -19.14 -9.65
CA ILE A 176 -8.58 -20.55 -9.28
C ILE A 176 -8.68 -20.68 -7.76
N THR A 177 -9.65 -21.45 -7.29
CA THR A 177 -9.82 -21.76 -5.85
C THR A 177 -8.92 -22.90 -5.39
N ALA A 178 -8.80 -23.96 -6.21
CA ALA A 178 -7.88 -25.05 -6.00
C ALA A 178 -7.45 -25.64 -7.37
N PRO A 179 -6.15 -25.59 -7.73
CA PRO A 179 -5.69 -25.99 -9.06
C PRO A 179 -5.82 -27.50 -9.35
N PHE A 180 -5.88 -28.35 -8.32
CA PHE A 180 -5.99 -29.80 -8.47
C PHE A 180 -7.33 -30.35 -7.95
N SER A 181 -7.56 -30.21 -6.65
CA SER A 181 -8.83 -30.57 -6.00
C SER A 181 -8.85 -30.00 -4.57
N PRO A 182 -10.04 -29.81 -3.97
CA PRO A 182 -10.17 -29.43 -2.56
C PRO A 182 -9.51 -30.42 -1.57
N LEU A 183 -9.34 -31.69 -1.98
CA LEU A 183 -8.66 -32.70 -1.15
C LEU A 183 -7.12 -32.59 -1.21
N GLY A 184 -6.59 -31.96 -2.26
CA GLY A 184 -5.14 -31.78 -2.45
C GLY A 184 -4.64 -30.37 -2.11
N GLN A 185 -5.55 -29.41 -1.95
CA GLN A 185 -5.28 -28.05 -1.53
C GLN A 185 -6.56 -27.49 -0.90
N ASP A 186 -6.46 -27.00 0.34
CA ASP A 186 -7.52 -26.28 1.01
C ASP A 186 -7.02 -24.89 1.43
N ALA A 187 -7.25 -23.94 0.53
CA ALA A 187 -6.87 -22.55 0.69
C ALA A 187 -7.94 -21.73 1.42
N HIS A 188 -8.79 -22.39 2.23
CA HIS A 188 -9.93 -21.79 2.88
C HIS A 188 -9.87 -21.93 4.40
N ILE A 189 -10.28 -20.87 5.10
CA ILE A 189 -10.56 -20.90 6.53
C ILE A 189 -11.99 -20.45 6.72
N ASP A 190 -12.86 -21.37 7.16
CA ASP A 190 -14.19 -21.03 7.64
C ASP A 190 -14.06 -19.99 8.75
N SER A 191 -14.88 -18.95 8.74
CA SER A 191 -14.97 -17.92 9.78
C SER A 191 -16.39 -17.39 9.83
N LYS A 192 -16.80 -16.85 10.98
CA LYS A 192 -18.17 -16.36 11.13
C LYS A 192 -18.49 -15.12 10.28
N ASP A 193 -17.61 -14.14 10.30
CA ASP A 193 -17.71 -12.91 9.50
C ASP A 193 -16.35 -12.20 9.36
N ALA A 194 -15.51 -12.70 8.44
CA ALA A 194 -14.19 -12.15 8.14
C ALA A 194 -14.30 -10.78 7.46
N SER A 195 -13.99 -9.71 8.18
CA SER A 195 -14.17 -8.33 7.71
C SER A 195 -13.00 -7.83 6.86
N CYS A 196 -11.77 -8.14 7.26
CA CYS A 196 -10.56 -7.65 6.62
C CYS A 196 -9.36 -8.56 6.88
N MET A 197 -8.27 -8.35 6.16
CA MET A 197 -7.01 -9.06 6.37
C MET A 197 -5.82 -8.17 6.04
N THR A 198 -4.66 -8.50 6.62
CA THR A 198 -3.39 -7.86 6.28
C THR A 198 -2.21 -8.80 6.51
N MET A 199 -1.06 -8.42 5.96
CA MET A 199 0.22 -9.10 6.14
C MET A 199 1.29 -8.05 6.53
N PRO A 200 2.26 -8.38 7.41
CA PRO A 200 3.25 -7.41 7.88
C PRO A 200 4.16 -6.84 6.78
N SER A 201 4.50 -7.65 5.76
CA SER A 201 5.25 -7.21 4.58
C SER A 201 4.36 -6.55 3.52
N MET A 202 3.09 -6.28 3.85
CA MET A 202 2.08 -5.84 2.90
C MET A 202 2.08 -6.75 1.65
N THR A 203 2.17 -6.16 0.47
CA THR A 203 2.07 -6.82 -0.84
C THR A 203 3.41 -7.41 -1.32
N GLN A 204 4.51 -7.24 -0.57
CA GLN A 204 5.81 -7.76 -0.95
C GLN A 204 5.89 -9.27 -0.65
N PRO A 205 6.25 -10.11 -1.64
CA PRO A 205 6.41 -11.54 -1.42
C PRO A 205 7.70 -11.81 -0.64
N ILE A 206 7.61 -12.65 0.36
CA ILE A 206 8.71 -13.14 1.19
C ILE A 206 8.53 -14.64 1.44
N ALA A 207 9.62 -15.36 1.68
CA ALA A 207 9.64 -16.75 2.08
C ALA A 207 10.48 -16.88 3.35
N TYR A 208 9.82 -17.10 4.48
CA TYR A 208 10.47 -17.09 5.78
C TYR A 208 11.57 -18.17 5.89
N GLU A 209 11.27 -19.38 5.45
CA GLU A 209 12.15 -20.55 5.63
C GLU A 209 13.46 -20.46 4.87
N ARG A 210 13.50 -19.76 3.73
CA ARG A 210 14.73 -19.60 2.93
C ARG A 210 15.82 -18.85 3.70
N ASN A 211 15.42 -18.03 4.67
CA ASN A 211 16.31 -17.25 5.50
C ASN A 211 17.01 -18.10 6.58
N ASP A 212 16.50 -19.31 6.89
CA ASP A 212 16.93 -20.13 8.04
C ASP A 212 18.00 -21.17 7.71
N SER A 213 18.81 -20.93 6.67
CA SER A 213 19.92 -21.80 6.30
C SER A 213 21.28 -21.30 6.79
N GLU A 214 22.24 -22.21 6.99
CA GLU A 214 23.62 -21.86 7.35
C GLU A 214 24.25 -20.89 6.33
N LEU A 215 23.96 -21.09 5.05
CA LEU A 215 24.41 -20.20 3.97
C LEU A 215 23.90 -18.76 4.18
N MET A 216 22.64 -18.59 4.58
CA MET A 216 22.08 -17.25 4.81
C MET A 216 22.56 -16.64 6.14
N ARG A 217 22.58 -17.44 7.22
CA ARG A 217 22.91 -16.98 8.57
C ARG A 217 24.40 -16.75 8.82
N VAL A 218 25.25 -17.65 8.32
CA VAL A 218 26.69 -17.66 8.62
C VAL A 218 27.47 -17.04 7.47
N THR A 219 27.23 -17.52 6.24
CA THR A 219 27.99 -17.03 5.08
C THR A 219 27.54 -15.63 4.68
N ASN A 220 26.25 -15.42 4.40
CA ASN A 220 25.73 -14.12 3.95
C ASN A 220 25.49 -13.12 5.09
N LYS A 221 25.50 -13.59 6.35
CA LYS A 221 25.28 -12.78 7.57
C LYS A 221 23.95 -12.02 7.56
N GLU A 222 22.90 -12.65 7.03
CA GLU A 222 21.56 -12.09 7.00
C GLU A 222 20.92 -12.12 8.39
N THR A 223 20.16 -11.08 8.74
CA THR A 223 19.42 -11.02 10.01
C THR A 223 18.25 -12.01 10.03
N PRO A 224 17.89 -12.57 11.19
CA PRO A 224 16.67 -13.35 11.35
C PRO A 224 15.41 -12.59 10.98
N MET A 225 14.64 -13.12 10.03
CA MET A 225 13.29 -12.62 9.79
C MET A 225 12.41 -12.85 11.01
N HIS A 226 11.61 -11.84 11.34
CA HIS A 226 10.66 -11.92 12.42
C HIS A 226 9.55 -12.96 12.11
N PRO A 227 9.14 -13.83 13.07
CA PRO A 227 8.12 -14.85 12.87
C PRO A 227 6.75 -14.34 12.41
N ILE A 228 6.48 -13.06 12.61
CA ILE A 228 5.22 -12.41 12.18
C ILE A 228 4.97 -12.53 10.68
N HIS A 229 6.05 -12.62 9.89
CA HIS A 229 6.00 -12.75 8.44
C HIS A 229 5.51 -14.12 7.92
N LYS A 230 5.37 -15.12 8.81
CA LYS A 230 4.74 -16.40 8.50
C LYS A 230 3.22 -16.31 8.38
N TYR A 231 2.61 -15.34 9.05
CA TYR A 231 1.18 -15.32 9.28
C TYR A 231 0.48 -14.23 8.45
N ALA A 232 -0.73 -14.55 7.98
CA ALA A 232 -1.74 -13.56 7.64
C ALA A 232 -2.61 -13.28 8.88
N PHE A 233 -2.97 -12.01 9.06
CA PHE A 233 -3.79 -11.53 10.16
C PHE A 233 -5.16 -11.15 9.63
N ILE A 234 -6.20 -11.82 10.12
CA ILE A 234 -7.58 -11.67 9.67
C ILE A 234 -8.39 -11.11 10.83
N THR A 235 -9.18 -10.07 10.57
CA THR A 235 -10.16 -9.56 11.52
C THR A 235 -11.53 -10.14 11.21
N ASP A 236 -12.19 -10.65 12.23
CA ASP A 236 -13.54 -11.18 12.20
C ASP A 236 -14.42 -10.39 13.16
N ARG A 237 -15.64 -10.04 12.73
CA ARG A 237 -16.55 -9.20 13.52
C ARG A 237 -17.05 -9.89 14.79
N GLU A 238 -17.01 -11.21 14.87
CA GLU A 238 -17.45 -11.99 16.03
C GLU A 238 -16.29 -12.69 16.75
N GLU A 239 -15.37 -13.30 16.00
CA GLU A 239 -14.29 -14.13 16.54
C GLU A 239 -13.04 -13.32 16.91
N GLY A 240 -12.94 -12.05 16.49
CA GLY A 240 -11.82 -11.16 16.80
C GLY A 240 -10.65 -11.30 15.82
N LEU A 241 -9.45 -11.59 16.31
CA LEU A 241 -8.24 -11.73 15.50
C LEU A 241 -7.94 -13.20 15.22
N ILE A 242 -7.81 -13.57 13.95
CA ILE A 242 -7.44 -14.91 13.49
C ILE A 242 -6.08 -14.85 12.79
N LEU A 243 -5.16 -15.75 13.17
CA LEU A 243 -3.87 -15.91 12.51
C LEU A 243 -3.87 -17.20 11.71
N VAL A 244 -3.35 -17.11 10.49
CA VAL A 244 -3.24 -18.24 9.56
C VAL A 244 -1.82 -18.30 9.03
N ASP A 245 -1.18 -19.47 9.12
CA ASP A 245 0.14 -19.68 8.50
C ASP A 245 -0.02 -19.74 6.97
N ILE A 246 0.73 -18.90 6.26
CA ILE A 246 0.69 -18.78 4.81
C ILE A 246 2.01 -19.18 4.16
N ASN A 247 2.96 -19.73 4.93
CA ASN A 247 4.28 -20.04 4.42
C ASN A 247 4.29 -21.27 3.48
N THR A 248 3.29 -22.15 3.58
CA THR A 248 3.05 -23.25 2.62
C THR A 248 2.91 -22.73 1.18
N PHE A 249 2.34 -21.54 1.01
CA PHE A 249 2.22 -20.91 -0.31
C PHE A 249 3.54 -20.30 -0.84
N ALA A 250 4.65 -20.41 -0.11
CA ALA A 250 5.95 -19.85 -0.49
C ALA A 250 7.09 -20.89 -0.51
N ASP A 251 6.83 -22.14 -0.11
CA ASP A 251 7.83 -23.21 -0.03
C ASP A 251 8.05 -23.94 -1.38
N GLY A 252 7.10 -23.82 -2.31
CA GLY A 252 7.12 -24.47 -3.62
C GLY A 252 6.53 -25.89 -3.64
N GLU A 253 5.85 -26.31 -2.57
CA GLU A 253 5.19 -27.61 -2.42
C GLU A 253 3.66 -27.46 -2.46
N PRO A 254 3.01 -27.53 -3.62
CA PRO A 254 1.58 -27.26 -3.71
C PRO A 254 0.69 -28.29 -2.99
N ARG A 255 1.22 -29.46 -2.61
CA ARG A 255 0.44 -30.54 -1.97
C ARG A 255 0.20 -30.32 -0.48
N ASN A 256 0.88 -29.35 0.14
CA ASN A 256 0.72 -29.05 1.56
C ASN A 256 -0.05 -27.74 1.81
N ASN A 257 -0.64 -27.15 0.77
CA ASN A 257 -1.42 -25.92 0.82
C ASN A 257 -2.77 -26.14 1.53
N HIS A 258 -2.72 -26.51 2.80
CA HIS A 258 -3.85 -26.64 3.71
C HIS A 258 -3.70 -25.57 4.78
N LEU A 259 -4.58 -24.56 4.72
CA LEU A 259 -4.57 -23.51 5.71
C LEU A 259 -5.12 -24.03 7.03
N GLU A 260 -4.42 -23.72 8.11
CA GLU A 260 -4.88 -23.99 9.47
C GLU A 260 -4.89 -22.69 10.28
N ARG A 261 -5.87 -22.59 11.18
CA ARG A 261 -5.93 -21.50 12.15
C ARG A 261 -4.84 -21.73 13.19
N ALA A 262 -3.81 -20.88 13.20
CA ALA A 262 -2.76 -20.91 14.21
C ALA A 262 -3.25 -20.36 15.55
N LEU A 263 -4.10 -19.33 15.52
CA LEU A 263 -4.66 -18.69 16.71
C LEU A 263 -6.00 -18.03 16.37
N THR A 264 -6.95 -18.10 17.31
CA THR A 264 -8.13 -17.22 17.35
C THR A 264 -8.14 -16.51 18.70
N TRP A 265 -8.16 -15.18 18.68
CA TRP A 265 -7.95 -14.36 19.86
C TRP A 265 -8.92 -13.18 19.92
N ASN A 266 -9.72 -13.14 20.98
CA ASN A 266 -10.62 -12.04 21.28
C ASN A 266 -10.69 -11.82 22.80
N PRO A 267 -9.76 -11.05 23.38
CA PRO A 267 -9.67 -10.89 24.82
C PRO A 267 -10.89 -10.09 25.30
N SER A 268 -11.72 -10.70 26.15
CA SER A 268 -12.88 -10.05 26.76
C SER A 268 -13.85 -9.38 25.77
N GLY A 269 -13.89 -9.82 24.51
CA GLY A 269 -14.73 -9.21 23.47
C GLY A 269 -14.25 -7.84 22.98
N LEU A 270 -13.02 -7.43 23.29
CA LEU A 270 -12.48 -6.12 22.86
C LEU A 270 -12.40 -5.97 21.34
N LEU A 271 -12.33 -7.08 20.60
CA LEU A 271 -12.28 -7.10 19.14
C LEU A 271 -13.65 -7.38 18.51
N ASN A 272 -14.74 -7.30 19.27
CA ASN A 272 -16.08 -7.43 18.72
C ASN A 272 -16.37 -6.28 17.75
N GLY A 273 -16.90 -6.62 16.57
CA GLY A 273 -17.10 -5.70 15.47
C GLY A 273 -15.79 -5.20 14.85
N ALA A 274 -14.71 -5.99 14.90
CA ALA A 274 -13.47 -5.64 14.23
C ALA A 274 -13.73 -5.47 12.73
N ASN A 275 -13.39 -4.30 12.16
CA ASN A 275 -13.70 -3.99 10.76
C ASN A 275 -12.45 -3.92 9.88
N HIS A 276 -11.37 -3.31 10.38
CA HIS A 276 -10.15 -3.06 9.62
C HIS A 276 -8.90 -3.21 10.48
N ILE A 277 -7.79 -3.63 9.87
CA ILE A 277 -6.48 -3.84 10.50
C ILE A 277 -5.36 -3.18 9.68
N THR A 278 -4.39 -2.59 10.37
CA THR A 278 -3.15 -2.06 9.77
C THR A 278 -1.95 -2.48 10.59
N MET A 279 -0.91 -2.97 9.92
CA MET A 279 0.36 -3.34 10.56
C MET A 279 1.33 -2.16 10.58
N GLY A 280 1.93 -1.91 11.75
CA GLY A 280 3.13 -1.10 11.95
C GLY A 280 4.24 -1.95 12.55
N GLY A 281 4.93 -2.72 11.71
CA GLY A 281 5.82 -3.81 12.14
C GLY A 281 5.08 -4.86 12.94
N TYR A 282 5.55 -5.17 14.15
CA TYR A 282 4.85 -6.09 15.06
C TYR A 282 3.66 -5.48 15.83
N TYR A 283 3.36 -4.18 15.68
CA TYR A 283 2.13 -3.61 16.25
C TYR A 283 0.99 -3.69 15.22
N ALA A 284 -0.15 -4.23 15.63
CA ALA A 284 -1.38 -4.19 14.86
C ALA A 284 -2.34 -3.13 15.43
N TYR A 285 -2.86 -2.31 14.52
CA TYR A 285 -3.88 -1.30 14.79
C TYR A 285 -5.21 -1.84 14.28
N ILE A 286 -6.10 -2.24 15.19
CA ILE A 286 -7.38 -2.88 14.85
C ILE A 286 -8.52 -1.96 15.23
N THR A 287 -9.36 -1.63 14.26
CA THR A 287 -10.61 -0.88 14.48
C THR A 287 -11.71 -1.82 14.91
N SER A 288 -12.47 -1.45 15.95
CA SER A 288 -13.53 -2.26 16.56
C SER A 288 -14.70 -1.38 16.99
N SER A 289 -15.78 -2.00 17.48
CA SER A 289 -16.96 -1.28 17.99
C SER A 289 -16.67 -0.32 19.16
N ILE A 290 -15.59 -0.56 19.91
CA ILE A 290 -15.20 0.25 21.07
C ILE A 290 -14.12 1.31 20.74
N GLY A 291 -13.65 1.35 19.49
CA GLY A 291 -12.59 2.24 19.03
C GLY A 291 -11.39 1.49 18.46
N LEU A 292 -10.20 2.07 18.63
CA LEU A 292 -8.94 1.53 18.11
C LEU A 292 -8.22 0.73 19.20
N VAL A 293 -7.97 -0.55 18.92
CA VAL A 293 -7.21 -1.47 19.79
C VAL A 293 -5.81 -1.64 19.22
N VAL A 294 -4.80 -1.29 20.02
CA VAL A 294 -3.39 -1.49 19.66
C VAL A 294 -2.90 -2.80 20.28
N VAL A 295 -2.48 -3.72 19.42
CA VAL A 295 -2.05 -5.07 19.79
C VAL A 295 -0.58 -5.24 19.47
N ASN A 296 0.19 -5.72 20.44
CA ASN A 296 1.58 -6.14 20.25
C ASN A 296 1.63 -7.61 19.85
N LEU A 297 2.24 -7.87 18.70
CA LEU A 297 2.40 -9.19 18.05
C LEU A 297 3.88 -9.60 17.94
N ASN A 298 4.75 -9.09 18.81
CA ASN A 298 6.16 -9.49 18.84
C ASN A 298 6.31 -11.01 19.07
N ASN A 299 5.40 -11.60 19.84
CA ASN A 299 5.14 -13.04 19.79
C ASN A 299 3.77 -13.24 19.12
N PRO A 300 3.70 -13.65 17.84
CA PRO A 300 2.43 -13.73 17.11
C PRO A 300 1.39 -14.65 17.77
N LEU A 301 1.82 -15.73 18.43
CA LEU A 301 0.93 -16.69 19.08
C LEU A 301 0.50 -16.27 20.51
N GLU A 302 1.08 -15.18 21.03
CA GLU A 302 0.73 -14.61 22.34
C GLU A 302 0.46 -13.09 22.21
N PRO A 303 -0.59 -12.70 21.48
CA PRO A 303 -0.96 -11.30 21.29
C PRO A 303 -1.29 -10.61 22.62
N LYS A 304 -0.87 -9.35 22.76
CA LYS A 304 -1.10 -8.53 23.96
C LYS A 304 -1.71 -7.18 23.58
N VAL A 305 -2.81 -6.82 24.23
CA VAL A 305 -3.36 -5.45 24.12
C VAL A 305 -2.42 -4.50 24.87
N GLU A 306 -1.88 -3.51 24.17
CA GLU A 306 -1.03 -2.47 24.78
C GLU A 306 -1.85 -1.23 25.15
N SER A 307 -2.79 -0.83 24.29
CA SER A 307 -3.61 0.35 24.51
C SER A 307 -4.95 0.28 23.77
N LEU A 308 -5.89 1.10 24.25
CA LEU A 308 -7.21 1.30 23.66
C LEU A 308 -7.41 2.81 23.51
N VAL A 309 -7.75 3.26 22.30
CA VAL A 309 -8.15 4.64 22.03
C VAL A 309 -9.63 4.65 21.71
N SER A 310 -10.42 5.29 22.56
CA SER A 310 -11.85 5.44 22.33
C SER A 310 -12.09 6.42 21.18
N VAL A 311 -12.57 5.89 20.06
CA VAL A 311 -12.95 6.63 18.87
C VAL A 311 -14.34 6.14 18.45
N LYS A 312 -15.20 7.07 18.03
CA LYS A 312 -16.57 6.76 17.66
C LYS A 312 -16.63 6.24 16.21
N ASP A 313 -17.22 5.07 16.00
CA ASP A 313 -17.39 4.45 14.67
C ASP A 313 -16.10 4.40 13.84
N ALA A 314 -15.06 3.76 14.38
CA ALA A 314 -13.79 3.58 13.67
C ALA A 314 -13.95 2.63 12.47
N ARG A 315 -13.61 3.11 11.26
CA ARG A 315 -13.83 2.38 10.00
C ARG A 315 -12.54 1.84 9.38
N ALA A 316 -11.57 2.71 9.13
CA ALA A 316 -10.30 2.34 8.52
C ALA A 316 -9.13 3.13 9.11
N THR A 317 -7.92 2.61 8.91
CA THR A 317 -6.69 3.18 9.45
C THR A 317 -5.58 3.18 8.40
N ALA A 318 -4.70 4.17 8.45
CA ALA A 318 -3.48 4.17 7.67
C ALA A 318 -2.33 4.80 8.48
N LEU A 319 -1.16 4.18 8.44
CA LEU A 319 0.02 4.58 9.19
C LEU A 319 1.04 5.27 8.26
N GLN A 320 1.58 6.40 8.71
CA GLN A 320 2.75 7.02 8.12
C GLN A 320 3.69 7.48 9.25
N PHE A 321 4.85 6.84 9.34
CA PHE A 321 5.87 7.11 10.35
C PHE A 321 5.33 7.07 11.79
N ARG A 322 5.00 8.23 12.37
CA ARG A 322 4.54 8.39 13.76
C ARG A 322 3.04 8.61 13.89
N TYR A 323 2.35 8.87 12.78
CA TYR A 323 0.95 9.27 12.80
C TYR A 323 0.08 8.21 12.14
N LEU A 324 -0.98 7.84 12.86
CA LEU A 324 -2.03 6.97 12.40
C LEU A 324 -3.26 7.82 12.08
N TYR A 325 -3.71 7.76 10.84
CA TYR A 325 -4.93 8.41 10.38
C TYR A 325 -6.06 7.42 10.48
N ILE A 326 -7.18 7.83 11.10
CA ILE A 326 -8.35 7.00 11.31
C ILE A 326 -9.58 7.69 10.70
N THR A 327 -10.36 6.92 9.94
CA THR A 327 -11.66 7.37 9.43
C THR A 327 -12.77 6.99 10.41
N THR A 328 -13.68 7.93 10.64
CA THR A 328 -14.77 7.83 11.60
C THR A 328 -16.08 8.32 10.99
N ALA A 329 -17.20 8.12 11.71
CA ALA A 329 -18.48 8.75 11.33
C ALA A 329 -18.41 10.28 11.28
N ASP A 330 -17.50 10.89 12.03
CA ASP A 330 -17.38 12.34 12.16
C ASP A 330 -16.26 12.92 11.26
N GLY A 331 -15.56 12.06 10.50
CA GLY A 331 -14.59 12.43 9.47
C GLY A 331 -13.24 11.71 9.59
N VAL A 332 -12.13 12.46 9.55
CA VAL A 332 -10.76 11.93 9.71
C VAL A 332 -10.12 12.52 10.95
N GLU A 333 -9.63 11.64 11.81
CA GLU A 333 -8.91 11.99 13.03
C GLU A 333 -7.46 11.48 12.94
N VAL A 334 -6.55 12.11 13.68
CA VAL A 334 -5.12 11.77 13.69
C VAL A 334 -4.69 11.36 15.09
N ILE A 335 -4.00 10.24 15.18
CA ILE A 335 -3.47 9.68 16.42
C ILE A 335 -1.94 9.65 16.32
N ASP A 336 -1.27 10.29 17.26
CA ASP A 336 0.17 10.15 17.44
C ASP A 336 0.46 8.78 18.11
N VAL A 337 1.16 7.92 17.38
CA VAL A 337 1.58 6.58 17.78
C VAL A 337 3.10 6.47 17.96
N THR A 338 3.79 7.59 18.17
CA THR A 338 5.22 7.63 18.52
C THR A 338 5.54 6.68 19.69
N ASN A 339 4.63 6.59 20.66
CA ASN A 339 4.63 5.55 21.68
C ASN A 339 3.35 4.70 21.55
N PRO A 340 3.41 3.49 20.96
CA PRO A 340 2.24 2.62 20.79
C PRO A 340 1.56 2.20 22.10
N LYS A 341 2.26 2.29 23.24
CA LYS A 341 1.70 1.99 24.57
C LYS A 341 0.87 3.15 25.15
N LYS A 342 1.09 4.36 24.64
CA LYS A 342 0.37 5.57 25.05
C LYS A 342 0.08 6.44 23.81
N PRO A 343 -0.77 5.95 22.90
CA PRO A 343 -1.19 6.75 21.75
C PRO A 343 -1.94 7.99 22.21
N LEU A 344 -1.78 9.09 21.47
CA LEU A 344 -2.41 10.37 21.76
C LEU A 344 -3.31 10.77 20.59
N LEU A 345 -4.61 10.87 20.84
CA LEU A 345 -5.55 11.45 19.88
C LEU A 345 -5.33 12.96 19.79
N LEU A 346 -5.03 13.46 18.59
CA LEU A 346 -4.81 14.88 18.36
C LEU A 346 -6.16 15.62 18.28
N PRO A 347 -6.21 16.90 18.68
CA PRO A 347 -7.46 17.65 18.75
C PRO A 347 -8.02 18.06 17.38
N ASN A 348 -7.15 18.13 16.36
CA ASN A 348 -7.54 18.57 15.03
C ASN A 348 -8.09 17.39 14.23
N LYS A 349 -9.31 17.57 13.71
CA LYS A 349 -9.99 16.60 12.84
C LYS A 349 -10.47 17.29 11.57
N ILE A 350 -10.57 16.52 10.49
CA ILE A 350 -11.25 16.95 9.29
C ILE A 350 -12.68 16.42 9.33
N GLU A 351 -13.66 17.31 9.35
CA GLU A 351 -15.06 16.92 9.33
C GLU A 351 -15.47 16.46 7.92
N LEU A 352 -15.93 15.22 7.80
CA LEU A 352 -16.50 14.65 6.59
C LEU A 352 -17.75 13.87 6.96
N ALA A 353 -18.77 13.93 6.12
CA ALA A 353 -20.06 13.30 6.40
C ALA A 353 -20.01 11.76 6.33
N ASP A 354 -19.16 11.21 5.47
CA ASP A 354 -19.10 9.77 5.24
C ASP A 354 -17.69 9.28 4.86
N ALA A 355 -16.71 9.43 5.76
CA ALA A 355 -15.37 8.92 5.54
C ALA A 355 -15.35 7.37 5.63
N GLN A 356 -14.93 6.69 4.56
CA GLN A 356 -14.84 5.25 4.48
C GLN A 356 -13.38 4.80 4.67
N ARG A 357 -12.62 4.63 3.59
CA ARG A 357 -11.19 4.27 3.66
C ARG A 357 -10.28 5.45 3.37
N VAL A 358 -9.04 5.32 3.86
CA VAL A 358 -7.98 6.31 3.69
C VAL A 358 -6.71 5.64 3.16
N TYR A 359 -6.06 6.29 2.20
CA TYR A 359 -4.77 5.89 1.67
C TYR A 359 -3.80 7.08 1.72
N LEU A 360 -2.61 6.88 2.28
CA LEU A 360 -1.61 7.93 2.44
C LEU A 360 -0.56 7.78 1.36
N ALA A 361 -0.26 8.83 0.60
CA ALA A 361 0.85 8.87 -0.33
C ALA A 361 1.65 10.18 -0.17
N ARG A 362 2.90 10.07 0.31
CA ARG A 362 3.75 11.23 0.66
C ARG A 362 3.00 12.25 1.54
N THR A 363 2.83 13.49 1.09
CA THR A 363 2.22 14.58 1.85
C THR A 363 0.70 14.68 1.66
N TYR A 364 0.08 13.73 0.96
CA TYR A 364 -1.36 13.72 0.73
C TYR A 364 -2.02 12.47 1.30
N ALA A 365 -3.23 12.63 1.84
CA ALA A 365 -4.14 11.55 2.16
C ALA A 365 -5.34 11.56 1.21
N TYR A 366 -5.69 10.39 0.71
CA TYR A 366 -6.82 10.18 -0.20
C TYR A 366 -7.90 9.44 0.57
N VAL A 367 -9.06 10.08 0.72
CA VAL A 367 -10.18 9.56 1.51
C VAL A 367 -11.35 9.28 0.59
N ALA A 368 -11.84 8.05 0.64
CA ALA A 368 -13.10 7.68 0.02
C ALA A 368 -14.24 8.20 0.91
N ALA A 369 -14.99 9.19 0.44
CA ALA A 369 -15.95 9.96 1.23
C ALA A 369 -17.41 9.73 0.81
N GLY A 370 -17.76 8.48 0.45
CA GLY A 370 -19.12 8.12 0.05
C GLY A 370 -19.64 8.98 -1.10
N LYS A 371 -20.68 9.80 -0.83
CA LYS A 371 -21.32 10.68 -1.83
C LYS A 371 -20.49 11.87 -2.26
N ASP A 372 -19.54 12.30 -1.44
CA ASP A 372 -18.64 13.41 -1.77
C ASP A 372 -17.51 12.97 -2.72
N GLY A 373 -17.41 11.66 -2.98
CA GLY A 373 -16.43 11.07 -3.88
C GLY A 373 -15.05 10.92 -3.23
N LEU A 374 -14.03 11.41 -3.92
CA LEU A 374 -12.64 11.38 -3.46
C LEU A 374 -12.28 12.72 -2.81
N VAL A 375 -11.95 12.71 -1.53
CA VAL A 375 -11.43 13.88 -0.81
C VAL A 375 -9.92 13.74 -0.65
N ILE A 376 -9.18 14.74 -1.11
CA ILE A 376 -7.72 14.83 -1.01
C ILE A 376 -7.40 15.79 0.12
N LEU A 377 -6.65 15.30 1.11
CA LEU A 377 -6.18 16.07 2.26
C LEU A 377 -4.69 16.34 2.12
N ASP A 378 -4.29 17.57 2.41
CA ASP A 378 -2.90 17.90 2.70
C ASP A 378 -2.58 17.48 4.14
N ILE A 379 -1.58 16.62 4.27
CA ILE A 379 -1.10 16.06 5.54
C ILE A 379 0.40 16.34 5.77
N GLU A 380 0.96 17.34 5.07
CA GLU A 380 2.36 17.77 5.27
C GLU A 380 2.63 18.02 6.76
N GLN A 381 1.75 18.78 7.40
CA GLN A 381 1.68 18.92 8.86
C GLN A 381 0.63 17.96 9.43
N ALA A 382 1.08 16.84 9.99
CA ALA A 382 0.19 15.78 10.46
C ALA A 382 -0.75 16.21 11.60
N ASP A 383 -0.34 17.19 12.41
CA ASP A 383 -1.16 17.77 13.47
C ASP A 383 -2.18 18.79 12.97
N GLN A 384 -2.05 19.28 11.73
CA GLN A 384 -2.94 20.27 11.12
C GLN A 384 -3.32 19.86 9.70
N PRO A 385 -4.01 18.71 9.52
CA PRO A 385 -4.48 18.28 8.22
C PRO A 385 -5.47 19.30 7.65
N LYS A 386 -5.53 19.42 6.32
CA LYS A 386 -6.40 20.39 5.63
C LYS A 386 -7.01 19.74 4.40
N VAL A 387 -8.24 20.10 4.04
CA VAL A 387 -8.81 19.70 2.75
C VAL A 387 -8.11 20.47 1.64
N TYR A 388 -7.45 19.75 0.74
CA TYR A 388 -6.83 20.33 -0.46
C TYR A 388 -7.86 20.44 -1.58
N GLN A 389 -8.54 19.34 -1.89
CA GLN A 389 -9.53 19.28 -2.97
C GLN A 389 -10.56 18.16 -2.74
N THR A 390 -11.80 18.39 -3.17
CA THR A 390 -12.83 17.36 -3.27
C THR A 390 -13.12 17.09 -4.76
N PHE A 391 -13.22 15.83 -5.14
CA PHE A 391 -13.43 15.40 -6.52
C PHE A 391 -14.48 14.29 -6.59
N ASN A 392 -15.59 14.57 -7.27
CA ASN A 392 -16.70 13.62 -7.47
C ASN A 392 -16.94 13.26 -8.95
N ALA A 393 -16.04 13.69 -9.86
CA ALA A 393 -16.16 13.52 -11.31
C ALA A 393 -17.55 13.91 -11.85
N ASP A 394 -18.02 15.12 -11.54
CA ASP A 394 -19.31 15.65 -11.99
C ASP A 394 -20.53 14.77 -11.61
N GLY A 395 -20.42 14.03 -10.50
CA GLY A 395 -21.46 13.13 -10.00
C GLY A 395 -21.38 11.70 -10.53
N GLU A 396 -20.32 11.36 -11.25
CA GLU A 396 -20.05 9.97 -11.64
C GLU A 396 -19.65 9.07 -10.47
N ILE A 397 -19.02 9.63 -9.43
CA ILE A 397 -18.70 8.92 -8.20
C ILE A 397 -19.87 9.09 -7.23
N LYS A 398 -20.54 7.99 -6.88
CA LYS A 398 -21.78 8.03 -6.09
C LYS A 398 -21.62 7.55 -4.65
N ASP A 399 -20.75 6.57 -4.43
CA ASP A 399 -20.57 5.90 -3.15
C ASP A 399 -19.12 5.40 -2.99
N ALA A 400 -18.15 6.31 -2.85
CA ALA A 400 -16.75 5.93 -2.67
C ALA A 400 -16.52 5.16 -1.36
N ARG A 401 -16.14 3.88 -1.46
CA ARG A 401 -15.86 2.97 -0.33
C ARG A 401 -14.38 2.76 -0.08
N ASP A 402 -13.60 2.62 -1.14
CA ASP A 402 -12.15 2.40 -1.07
C ASP A 402 -11.38 3.23 -2.08
N VAL A 403 -10.12 3.55 -1.75
CA VAL A 403 -9.19 4.24 -2.64
C VAL A 403 -7.79 3.67 -2.48
N ILE A 404 -7.14 3.36 -3.61
CA ILE A 404 -5.73 2.96 -3.68
C ILE A 404 -5.02 3.87 -4.66
N VAL A 405 -3.85 4.37 -4.27
CA VAL A 405 -3.00 5.21 -5.13
C VAL A 405 -1.74 4.48 -5.53
N ALA A 406 -1.38 4.57 -6.81
CA ALA A 406 -0.20 3.93 -7.37
C ALA A 406 0.40 4.74 -8.51
N THR A 407 1.69 4.56 -8.75
CA THR A 407 2.41 5.18 -9.86
C THR A 407 2.66 4.16 -10.97
N THR A 408 2.35 4.56 -12.20
CA THR A 408 2.73 3.82 -13.41
C THR A 408 3.62 4.71 -14.27
N ASN A 409 4.83 4.24 -14.56
CA ASN A 409 5.91 5.00 -15.20
C ASN A 409 6.28 6.28 -14.43
N ALA A 410 5.61 7.40 -14.74
CA ALA A 410 5.84 8.67 -14.06
C ALA A 410 4.54 9.31 -13.54
N SER A 411 3.38 8.80 -13.92
CA SER A 411 2.08 9.38 -13.54
C SER A 411 1.49 8.68 -12.32
N LEU A 412 0.83 9.46 -11.48
CA LEU A 412 0.10 8.99 -10.31
C LEU A 412 -1.37 8.76 -10.67
N PHE A 413 -1.92 7.64 -10.23
CA PHE A 413 -3.31 7.24 -10.45
C PHE A 413 -3.97 6.86 -9.13
N ALA A 414 -5.23 7.25 -8.96
CA ALA A 414 -6.13 6.75 -7.93
C ALA A 414 -7.13 5.77 -8.53
N TYR A 415 -7.30 4.64 -7.86
CA TYR A 415 -8.31 3.64 -8.14
C TYR A 415 -9.34 3.74 -7.03
N VAL A 416 -10.59 4.04 -7.37
CA VAL A 416 -11.68 4.25 -6.40
C VAL A 416 -12.72 3.16 -6.60
N ALA A 417 -13.03 2.44 -5.53
CA ALA A 417 -14.18 1.55 -5.47
C ALA A 417 -15.41 2.38 -5.14
N ASP A 418 -16.19 2.73 -6.17
CA ASP A 418 -17.49 3.35 -6.04
C ASP A 418 -18.54 2.24 -5.91
N GLY A 419 -19.13 2.08 -4.73
CA GLY A 419 -20.12 1.05 -4.40
C GLY A 419 -21.06 0.77 -5.56
N VAL A 420 -21.88 1.73 -5.96
CA VAL A 420 -22.83 1.53 -7.06
C VAL A 420 -22.19 1.71 -8.44
N GLY A 421 -21.15 2.52 -8.57
CA GLY A 421 -20.51 2.86 -9.85
C GLY A 421 -19.39 1.93 -10.32
N GLY A 422 -19.03 0.92 -9.52
CA GLY A 422 -17.93 -0.02 -9.76
C GLY A 422 -16.54 0.59 -9.54
N LEU A 423 -15.57 0.25 -10.39
CA LEU A 423 -14.22 0.83 -10.32
C LEU A 423 -14.15 2.12 -11.12
N LYS A 424 -13.55 3.16 -10.56
CA LYS A 424 -13.17 4.39 -11.24
C LYS A 424 -11.65 4.55 -11.23
N VAL A 425 -11.05 4.86 -12.38
CA VAL A 425 -9.62 5.12 -12.52
C VAL A 425 -9.42 6.61 -12.79
N ILE A 426 -8.68 7.26 -11.91
CA ILE A 426 -8.49 8.71 -11.89
C ILE A 426 -7.00 8.99 -12.06
N GLN A 427 -6.65 9.79 -13.05
CA GLN A 427 -5.29 10.32 -13.19
C GLN A 427 -5.11 11.50 -12.24
N LEU A 428 -4.14 11.43 -11.35
CA LEU A 428 -3.85 12.48 -10.36
C LEU A 428 -2.72 13.39 -10.84
N THR A 429 -1.71 12.86 -11.53
CA THR A 429 -0.60 13.67 -12.02
C THR A 429 -0.16 13.25 -13.42
N SER A 430 0.17 14.23 -14.25
CA SER A 430 0.77 14.00 -15.56
C SER A 430 1.62 15.19 -16.01
N PRO A 431 2.55 14.98 -16.96
CA PRO A 431 3.47 16.03 -17.41
C PRO A 431 2.80 17.26 -18.02
N ASP A 432 1.63 17.11 -18.61
CA ASP A 432 0.84 18.18 -19.25
C ASP A 432 0.01 18.99 -18.25
N ILE A 433 -0.46 18.36 -17.18
CA ILE A 433 -1.34 18.99 -16.19
C ILE A 433 -0.53 19.68 -15.09
N GLN A 434 0.71 19.24 -14.83
CA GLN A 434 1.51 19.71 -13.69
C GLN A 434 2.89 20.28 -14.09
N PRO A 435 3.10 21.61 -14.03
CA PRO A 435 4.40 22.23 -14.31
C PRO A 435 5.53 21.77 -13.36
N LYS A 436 5.19 21.34 -12.13
CA LYS A 436 6.13 20.87 -11.09
C LYS A 436 6.16 19.35 -10.95
N PHE A 437 5.92 18.62 -12.04
CA PHE A 437 5.82 17.16 -12.05
C PHE A 437 7.02 16.39 -11.44
N TYR A 438 8.23 16.97 -11.47
CA TYR A 438 9.44 16.35 -10.91
C TYR A 438 9.68 16.64 -9.41
N GLY A 439 8.77 17.34 -8.73
CA GLY A 439 8.89 17.65 -7.30
C GLY A 439 8.77 16.42 -6.39
N PHE A 440 9.16 16.56 -5.12
CA PHE A 440 8.98 15.49 -4.13
C PHE A 440 7.51 15.14 -3.93
N SER A 441 6.59 16.09 -3.93
CA SER A 441 5.15 15.81 -3.82
C SER A 441 4.40 16.73 -4.79
N PRO A 442 4.29 16.35 -6.07
CA PRO A 442 3.56 17.16 -7.05
C PRO A 442 2.09 17.31 -6.64
N GLU A 443 1.52 18.48 -6.90
CA GLU A 443 0.12 18.77 -6.60
C GLU A 443 -0.81 17.84 -7.41
N PRO A 444 -1.72 17.09 -6.74
CA PRO A 444 -2.65 16.23 -7.45
C PRO A 444 -3.72 17.07 -8.15
N ASN A 445 -4.00 16.76 -9.40
CA ASN A 445 -5.09 17.33 -10.19
C ASN A 445 -5.93 16.18 -10.80
N PRO A 446 -6.98 15.72 -10.10
CA PRO A 446 -7.73 14.52 -10.43
C PRO A 446 -8.55 14.67 -11.71
N HIS A 447 -8.42 13.70 -12.62
CA HIS A 447 -9.21 13.58 -13.84
C HIS A 447 -9.67 12.13 -14.01
N LEU A 448 -10.98 11.92 -14.22
CA LEU A 448 -11.50 10.58 -14.48
C LEU A 448 -11.12 10.14 -15.91
N ILE A 449 -10.50 8.97 -16.04
CA ILE A 449 -9.98 8.47 -17.33
C ILE A 449 -10.61 7.15 -17.77
N ALA A 450 -11.09 6.34 -16.83
CA ALA A 450 -11.70 5.05 -17.13
C ALA A 450 -12.63 4.58 -16.00
N HIS A 451 -13.55 3.67 -16.34
CA HIS A 451 -14.44 3.06 -15.37
C HIS A 451 -14.77 1.60 -15.70
N TYR A 452 -15.19 0.83 -14.70
CA TYR A 452 -15.71 -0.52 -14.86
C TYR A 452 -16.91 -0.70 -13.96
N GLN A 453 -18.06 -1.11 -14.51
CA GLN A 453 -19.27 -1.31 -13.73
C GLN A 453 -19.33 -2.72 -13.13
N THR A 454 -19.53 -2.82 -11.81
CA THR A 454 -19.75 -4.10 -11.13
C THR A 454 -21.25 -4.44 -11.05
N SER A 455 -21.57 -5.74 -10.92
CA SER A 455 -22.93 -6.24 -10.70
C SER A 455 -23.46 -5.97 -9.28
N LYS A 456 -22.56 -5.96 -8.31
CA LYS A 456 -22.82 -5.69 -6.88
C LYS A 456 -21.95 -4.55 -6.38
N PRO A 457 -22.26 -4.01 -5.18
CA PRO A 457 -21.47 -2.94 -4.60
C PRO A 457 -19.97 -3.25 -4.57
N ALA A 458 -19.15 -2.35 -5.10
CA ALA A 458 -17.70 -2.39 -4.99
C ALA A 458 -17.29 -1.94 -3.57
N LEU A 459 -16.56 -2.80 -2.85
CA LEU A 459 -16.30 -2.61 -1.41
C LEU A 459 -14.83 -2.33 -1.12
N SER A 460 -13.92 -2.96 -1.84
CA SER A 460 -12.51 -2.96 -1.49
C SER A 460 -11.59 -3.14 -2.69
N LEU A 461 -10.36 -2.65 -2.56
CA LEU A 461 -9.31 -2.74 -3.57
C LEU A 461 -8.03 -3.34 -2.97
N SER A 462 -7.34 -4.16 -3.75
CA SER A 462 -5.99 -4.58 -3.37
C SER A 462 -5.03 -3.40 -3.46
N ARG A 463 -4.19 -3.25 -2.44
CA ARG A 463 -3.01 -2.37 -2.51
C ARG A 463 -2.09 -2.83 -3.65
N GLY A 464 -1.38 -1.87 -4.24
CA GLY A 464 -0.29 -2.17 -5.16
C GLY A 464 0.93 -2.75 -4.44
N LEU A 465 1.85 -3.34 -5.20
CA LEU A 465 3.16 -3.77 -4.74
C LEU A 465 3.91 -2.57 -4.13
N ALA A 466 4.27 -2.64 -2.85
CA ALA A 466 5.00 -1.58 -2.16
C ALA A 466 6.44 -1.51 -2.67
N ARG A 467 6.83 -0.47 -3.41
CA ARG A 467 8.15 -0.39 -4.10
C ARG A 467 9.17 0.53 -3.43
N ASP A 468 8.75 1.39 -2.51
CA ASP A 468 9.61 2.27 -1.71
C ASP A 468 9.81 1.78 -0.28
N ARG A 469 9.37 0.56 0.03
CA ARG A 469 9.44 -0.02 1.38
C ARG A 469 10.54 -1.06 1.47
N GLY A 470 11.50 -0.83 2.36
CA GLY A 470 12.65 -1.71 2.57
C GLY A 470 12.65 -2.40 3.94
N VAL A 471 11.92 -1.82 4.89
CA VAL A 471 11.79 -2.30 6.26
C VAL A 471 10.35 -2.14 6.74
N ASP A 472 9.98 -2.89 7.76
CA ASP A 472 8.78 -2.57 8.54
C ASP A 472 9.05 -1.49 9.59
N GLU A 473 7.99 -1.01 10.26
CA GLU A 473 8.10 0.05 11.26
C GLU A 473 8.86 -0.35 12.53
N THR A 474 9.21 -1.64 12.65
CA THR A 474 10.04 -2.20 13.73
C THR A 474 11.48 -2.47 13.29
N GLY A 475 11.84 -2.09 12.07
CA GLY A 475 13.19 -2.19 11.52
C GLY A 475 13.53 -3.58 11.00
N GLU A 476 12.54 -4.46 10.86
CA GLU A 476 12.73 -5.78 10.28
C GLU A 476 12.92 -5.66 8.77
N GLN A 477 13.91 -6.37 8.26
CA GLN A 477 14.28 -6.34 6.86
C GLN A 477 13.26 -7.09 6.02
N ILE A 478 12.73 -6.45 4.98
CA ILE A 478 11.79 -7.08 4.02
C ILE A 478 12.33 -7.08 2.58
N SER A 479 13.33 -6.26 2.29
CA SER A 479 13.99 -6.14 0.97
C SER A 479 15.47 -6.56 1.01
N VAL A 480 16.07 -6.80 -0.15
CA VAL A 480 17.50 -7.15 -0.27
C VAL A 480 18.37 -5.89 -0.17
N PHE A 481 19.47 -6.00 0.59
CA PHE A 481 20.51 -4.97 0.70
C PHE A 481 21.85 -5.48 0.12
N GLY A 482 22.51 -4.64 -0.67
CA GLY A 482 23.57 -5.05 -1.60
C GLY A 482 24.95 -5.37 -1.02
N ARG A 483 25.11 -5.57 0.30
CA ARG A 483 26.41 -5.90 0.91
C ARG A 483 26.27 -6.99 1.97
N LEU A 484 27.29 -7.85 2.06
CA LEU A 484 27.37 -8.91 3.06
C LEU A 484 27.28 -8.32 4.48
N GLY A 485 26.32 -8.81 5.27
CA GLY A 485 26.05 -8.30 6.62
C GLY A 485 25.52 -6.87 6.68
N SER A 486 25.16 -6.25 5.55
CA SER A 486 24.39 -5.01 5.60
C SER A 486 22.98 -5.31 6.06
N ARG A 487 22.51 -4.52 7.02
CA ARG A 487 21.15 -4.59 7.53
C ARG A 487 20.58 -3.17 7.63
N PRO A 488 19.26 -3.00 7.60
CA PRO A 488 18.64 -1.76 8.02
C PRO A 488 18.92 -1.43 9.50
N LEU A 489 18.59 -0.19 9.87
CA LEU A 489 18.55 0.20 11.28
C LEU A 489 17.46 -0.57 12.01
N ASN A 490 17.76 -1.06 13.21
CA ASN A 490 16.74 -1.66 14.06
C ASN A 490 15.87 -0.57 14.73
N LEU A 491 14.77 -0.97 15.37
CA LEU A 491 13.85 -0.04 16.03
C LEU A 491 14.54 0.92 17.00
N GLU A 492 15.48 0.44 17.82
CA GLU A 492 16.15 1.26 18.83
C GLU A 492 17.12 2.26 18.19
N GLU A 493 17.82 1.87 17.13
CA GLU A 493 18.67 2.76 16.34
C GLU A 493 17.84 3.84 15.65
N MET A 494 16.72 3.47 15.03
CA MET A 494 15.81 4.42 14.40
C MET A 494 15.24 5.41 15.40
N LYS A 495 14.74 4.93 16.55
CA LYS A 495 14.22 5.80 17.62
C LYS A 495 15.25 6.81 18.09
N ARG A 496 16.52 6.41 18.25
CA ARG A 496 17.60 7.33 18.65
C ARG A 496 17.88 8.44 17.63
N MET A 497 17.45 8.29 16.37
CA MET A 497 17.62 9.35 15.37
C MET A 497 16.66 10.53 15.57
N TYR A 498 15.50 10.28 16.17
CA TYR A 498 14.45 11.29 16.28
C TYR A 498 13.83 11.43 17.67
N LEU A 499 14.16 10.59 18.65
CA LEU A 499 13.67 10.68 20.04
C LEU A 499 14.79 10.94 21.04
N ASP A 500 14.46 11.70 22.07
CA ASP A 500 15.28 11.91 23.26
C ASP A 500 15.14 10.75 24.27
N PRO A 501 15.98 10.70 25.33
CA PRO A 501 15.85 9.69 26.38
C PRO A 501 14.50 9.71 27.14
N GLN A 502 13.73 10.78 27.03
CA GLN A 502 12.39 10.94 27.61
C GLN A 502 11.27 10.50 26.65
N GLY A 503 11.62 10.09 25.42
CA GLY A 503 10.68 9.67 24.38
C GLY A 503 9.99 10.83 23.65
N GLN A 504 10.52 12.06 23.77
CA GLN A 504 10.05 13.22 23.01
C GLN A 504 10.85 13.40 21.72
N PRO A 505 10.25 13.91 20.64
CA PRO A 505 10.96 14.13 19.39
C PRO A 505 12.04 15.22 19.49
N TRP A 506 13.25 14.94 18.97
CA TRP A 506 14.23 15.98 18.68
C TRP A 506 13.82 16.73 17.41
N THR A 507 13.73 18.05 17.49
CA THR A 507 13.39 18.89 16.34
C THR A 507 14.56 19.78 15.92
N VAL A 508 14.69 19.98 14.61
CA VAL A 508 15.62 20.97 14.04
C VAL A 508 14.85 22.16 13.49
N PRO A 509 15.34 23.41 13.65
CA PRO A 509 14.66 24.58 13.15
C PRO A 509 14.48 24.56 11.63
N VAL A 510 13.36 25.12 11.16
CA VAL A 510 13.22 25.45 9.75
C VAL A 510 14.23 26.54 9.36
N ASP A 511 15.26 26.17 8.58
CA ASP A 511 16.17 27.16 7.99
C ASP A 511 15.38 28.05 7.02
N SER A 512 15.15 29.31 7.40
CA SER A 512 14.43 30.32 6.60
C SER A 512 14.95 30.54 5.17
N SER A 513 16.11 29.98 4.81
CA SER A 513 16.61 29.97 3.44
C SER A 513 15.92 28.95 2.51
N THR A 514 15.21 27.94 3.04
CA THR A 514 14.50 26.92 2.25
C THR A 514 13.14 27.40 1.72
N LEU A 515 12.48 28.35 2.39
CA LEU A 515 11.22 28.98 1.93
C LEU A 515 11.36 29.69 0.56
N LYS A 516 12.58 29.99 0.11
CA LYS A 516 12.84 30.57 -1.22
C LYS A 516 12.98 29.53 -2.35
N ARG A 517 12.97 28.22 -2.05
CA ARG A 517 13.16 27.18 -3.09
C ARG A 517 11.88 26.78 -3.82
N THR A 518 10.69 27.07 -3.30
CA THR A 518 9.40 26.76 -3.94
C THR A 518 8.95 27.82 -4.97
N ASP A 519 9.56 29.01 -4.93
CA ASP A 519 9.26 30.16 -5.79
C ASP A 519 10.45 30.48 -6.72
N GLY A 520 10.73 29.64 -7.72
CA GLY A 520 11.89 29.92 -8.55
C GLY A 520 12.24 29.05 -9.74
N TYR A 521 11.30 28.35 -10.39
CA TYR A 521 11.52 27.97 -11.80
C TYR A 521 11.24 29.20 -12.69
N LYS A 522 12.11 30.22 -12.60
CA LYS A 522 12.16 31.28 -13.60
C LYS A 522 12.97 30.79 -14.77
N SER A 523 12.27 30.48 -15.86
CA SER A 523 12.82 30.40 -17.20
C SER A 523 13.60 31.67 -17.54
N GLY A 524 14.85 31.52 -17.99
CA GLY A 524 15.55 32.54 -18.76
C GLY A 524 16.77 33.15 -18.08
N HIS A 525 17.92 32.49 -18.25
CA HIS A 525 19.16 33.22 -18.50
C HIS A 525 19.93 32.51 -19.63
N LYS A 526 19.82 33.05 -20.85
CA LYS A 526 20.86 32.92 -21.86
C LYS A 526 22.10 33.63 -21.31
N THR A 527 23.14 32.88 -21.01
CA THR A 527 24.48 33.43 -20.86
C THR A 527 25.33 32.93 -22.00
N ASP A 528 25.50 33.80 -23.00
CA ASP A 528 26.52 33.70 -24.04
C ASP A 528 27.90 33.65 -23.37
N TYR A 529 28.56 32.48 -23.39
CA TYR A 529 29.99 32.39 -23.13
C TYR A 529 30.73 32.41 -24.46
N LYS A 530 31.17 33.61 -24.86
CA LYS A 530 32.25 33.77 -25.85
C LYS A 530 33.55 33.25 -25.24
N HIS A 531 34.06 32.16 -25.78
CA HIS A 531 35.45 31.75 -25.58
C HIS A 531 36.38 32.70 -26.35
N SER A 532 37.25 33.40 -25.64
CA SER A 532 38.50 33.92 -26.19
C SER A 532 39.63 33.02 -25.73
N TYR A 533 40.26 32.34 -26.68
CA TYR A 533 41.56 31.69 -26.53
C TYR A 533 42.65 32.74 -26.72
N GLU A 534 43.52 32.88 -25.73
CA GLU A 534 44.95 33.18 -25.86
C GLU A 534 45.72 32.36 -24.83
#